data_AF-A0A4Q3MY96-F1
#
_entry.id   AF-A0A4Q3MY96-F1
#
_cell.length_a   1.000
_cell.length_b   1.000
_cell.length_c   1.000
_cell.angle_alpha   90.00
_cell.angle_beta   90.00
_cell.angle_gamma   90.00
#
_symmetry.space_group_name_H-M   'P 1'
#
loop_
_entity.id
_entity.type
_entity.pdbx_description
1 polymer ?
#
loop_
_entity_poly.entity_id
_entity_poly.type
_entity_poly.pdbx_seq_one_letter_code
_entity_poly.pdbx_strand_id
1 'polypeptide(L)'
;GLLSSQVAERAQLDRARTSKAITSLVAKKLLRREARPGDRRQAALALTEAGRALYAALFPLVLQINRDLLACLAESDVDGLDAALDALQRRADTLAAKSTLPKADRRRGSGVLHQRMG
;
A
#
# COMPACT_ATOMS: atom_id res chain seq x y z
N GLY A 1 2.05 -14.67 -12.17
CA GLY A 1 1.68 -13.38 -11.56
C GLY A 1 0.48 -13.51 -10.62
N LEU A 2 0.20 -12.46 -9.83
CA LEU A 2 -0.94 -12.37 -8.89
C LEU A 2 -2.10 -11.57 -9.46
N LEU A 3 -3.35 -11.90 -9.13
CA LEU A 3 -4.49 -11.07 -9.49
C LEU A 3 -4.48 -9.75 -8.69
N SER A 4 -5.09 -8.69 -9.23
CA SER A 4 -5.21 -7.41 -8.52
C SER A 4 -5.93 -7.53 -7.17
N SER A 5 -6.88 -8.44 -7.04
CA SER A 5 -7.56 -8.74 -5.77
C SER A 5 -6.60 -9.36 -4.75
N GLN A 6 -5.78 -10.31 -5.18
CA GLN A 6 -4.78 -10.97 -4.34
C GLN A 6 -3.66 -9.99 -3.91
N VAL A 7 -3.31 -9.03 -4.78
CA VAL A 7 -2.38 -7.94 -4.40
C VAL A 7 -3.00 -7.04 -3.35
N ALA A 8 -4.29 -6.70 -3.48
CA ALA A 8 -4.99 -5.84 -2.51
C ALA A 8 -5.05 -6.50 -1.12
N GLU A 9 -5.41 -7.79 -1.10
CA GLU A 9 -5.46 -8.59 0.12
C GLU A 9 -4.09 -8.66 0.82
N ARG A 10 -3.03 -9.01 0.07
CA ARG A 10 -1.67 -9.12 0.65
C ARG A 10 -1.06 -7.79 1.06
N ALA A 11 -1.40 -6.72 0.35
CA ALA A 11 -0.93 -5.38 0.69
C ALA A 11 -1.75 -4.73 1.81
N GLN A 12 -2.83 -5.38 2.28
CA GLN A 12 -3.83 -4.80 3.19
C GLN A 12 -4.32 -3.41 2.70
N LEU A 13 -4.42 -3.25 1.38
CA LEU A 13 -4.84 -2.01 0.74
C LEU A 13 -6.25 -2.15 0.17
N ASP A 14 -7.05 -1.09 0.26
CA ASP A 14 -8.35 -1.07 -0.40
C ASP A 14 -8.20 -1.23 -1.94
N ARG A 15 -9.28 -1.70 -2.58
CA ARG A 15 -9.30 -2.02 -4.02
C ARG A 15 -8.97 -0.80 -4.89
N ALA A 16 -9.40 0.40 -4.51
CA ALA A 16 -9.19 1.60 -5.30
C ALA A 16 -7.73 2.07 -5.23
N ARG A 17 -7.12 2.07 -4.04
CA ARG A 17 -5.69 2.34 -3.82
C ARG A 17 -4.83 1.34 -4.57
N THR A 18 -5.14 0.06 -4.44
CA THR A 18 -4.43 -1.02 -5.14
C THR A 18 -4.49 -0.84 -6.65
N SER A 19 -5.68 -0.56 -7.21
CA SER A 19 -5.83 -0.32 -8.65
C SER A 19 -5.01 0.89 -9.14
N LYS A 20 -5.00 1.98 -8.38
CA LYS A 20 -4.21 3.18 -8.71
C LYS A 20 -2.70 2.90 -8.68
N ALA A 21 -2.23 2.20 -7.65
CA ALA A 21 -0.83 1.80 -7.53
C ALA A 21 -0.41 0.90 -8.70
N ILE A 22 -1.19 -0.14 -9.00
CA ILE A 22 -0.94 -1.05 -10.13
C ILE A 22 -0.90 -0.28 -11.45
N THR A 23 -1.85 0.63 -11.68
CA THR A 23 -1.92 1.43 -12.91
C THR A 23 -0.67 2.27 -13.08
N SER A 24 -0.21 2.93 -12.01
CA SER A 24 1.03 3.71 -12.03
C SER A 24 2.26 2.83 -12.30
N LEU A 25 2.35 1.67 -11.66
CA LEU A 25 3.47 0.74 -11.85
C LEU A 25 3.51 0.11 -13.25
N VAL A 26 2.34 -0.14 -13.86
CA VAL A 26 2.24 -0.58 -15.26
C VAL A 26 2.64 0.54 -16.22
N ALA A 27 2.19 1.78 -15.99
CA ALA A 27 2.57 2.94 -16.80
C ALA A 27 4.10 3.19 -16.76
N LYS A 28 4.72 2.93 -15.61
CA LYS A 28 6.18 2.97 -15.41
C LYS A 28 6.92 1.74 -15.97
N LYS A 29 6.22 0.79 -16.58
CA LYS A 29 6.78 -0.47 -17.12
C LYS A 29 7.47 -1.37 -16.08
N LEU A 30 7.11 -1.22 -14.79
CA LEU A 30 7.63 -2.04 -13.70
C LEU A 30 6.76 -3.29 -13.46
N LEU A 31 5.48 -3.21 -13.82
CA LEU A 31 4.55 -4.34 -13.85
C LEU A 31 4.02 -4.54 -15.28
N ARG A 32 3.66 -5.79 -15.60
CA ARG A 32 2.86 -6.14 -16.77
C ARG A 32 1.62 -6.94 -16.37
N ARG A 33 0.59 -6.85 -17.21
CA ARG A 33 -0.62 -7.68 -17.12
C ARG A 33 -0.46 -8.86 -18.08
N GLU A 34 -0.58 -10.07 -17.56
CA GLU A 34 -0.54 -11.33 -18.30
C GLU A 34 -1.96 -11.86 -18.43
N ALA A 35 -2.44 -12.04 -19.66
CA ALA A 35 -3.72 -12.69 -19.89
C ALA A 35 -3.63 -14.16 -19.47
N ARG A 36 -4.61 -14.65 -18.71
CA ARG A 36 -4.73 -16.09 -18.45
C ARG A 36 -5.53 -16.73 -19.58
N PRO A 37 -5.11 -17.90 -20.11
CA PRO A 37 -5.93 -18.65 -21.06
C PRO A 37 -7.27 -18.98 -20.37
N GLY A 38 -8.39 -18.61 -20.99
CA GLY A 38 -9.75 -18.91 -20.50
C GLY A 38 -10.48 -17.75 -19.81
N ASP A 39 -9.80 -16.74 -19.26
CA ASP A 39 -10.48 -15.57 -18.69
C ASP A 39 -9.62 -14.28 -18.77
N ARG A 40 -9.93 -13.43 -19.74
CA ARG A 40 -9.30 -12.11 -19.91
C ARG A 40 -9.61 -11.13 -18.77
N ARG A 41 -10.66 -11.39 -17.97
CA ARG A 41 -11.03 -10.56 -16.80
C ARG A 41 -10.12 -10.82 -15.59
N GLN A 42 -9.32 -11.90 -15.63
CA GLN A 42 -8.39 -12.31 -14.58
C GLN A 42 -6.93 -12.14 -15.00
N ALA A 43 -6.59 -11.00 -15.62
CA ALA A 43 -5.20 -10.72 -15.98
C ALA A 43 -4.32 -10.70 -14.71
N ALA A 44 -3.32 -11.59 -14.68
CA ALA A 44 -2.36 -11.69 -13.60
C ALA A 44 -1.29 -10.61 -13.74
N LEU A 45 -0.83 -10.06 -12.63
CA LEU A 45 0.23 -9.06 -12.56
C LEU A 45 1.57 -9.75 -12.33
N ALA A 46 2.56 -9.40 -13.13
CA ALA A 46 3.92 -9.88 -12.98
C ALA A 46 4.91 -8.71 -13.04
N LEU A 47 5.98 -8.79 -12.25
CA LEU A 47 7.10 -7.86 -12.39
C LEU A 47 7.75 -8.03 -13.76
N THR A 48 8.06 -6.90 -14.39
CA THR A 48 8.98 -6.88 -15.53
C THR A 48 10.41 -7.12 -15.03
N GLU A 49 11.34 -7.30 -15.95
CA GLU A 49 12.76 -7.38 -15.60
C GLU A 49 13.24 -6.06 -14.95
N ALA A 50 12.87 -4.91 -15.52
CA ALA A 50 13.10 -3.61 -14.92
C ALA A 50 12.47 -3.48 -13.52
N GLY A 51 11.26 -4.00 -13.33
CA GLY A 51 10.61 -4.05 -12.03
C GLY A 51 11.37 -4.89 -11.00
N ARG A 52 11.89 -6.06 -11.41
CA ARG A 52 12.74 -6.90 -10.53
C ARG A 52 14.06 -6.22 -10.19
N ALA A 53 14.72 -5.62 -11.18
CA ALA A 53 16.00 -4.93 -10.97
C ALA A 53 15.84 -3.74 -10.01
N LEU A 54 14.80 -2.92 -10.20
CA LEU A 54 14.51 -1.80 -9.30
C LEU A 54 14.20 -2.27 -7.88
N TYR A 55 13.39 -3.33 -7.73
CA TYR A 55 13.11 -3.91 -6.43
C TYR A 55 14.39 -4.40 -5.74
N ALA A 56 15.26 -5.12 -6.47
CA ALA A 56 16.52 -5.61 -5.93
C ALA A 56 17.46 -4.48 -5.49
N ALA A 57 17.46 -3.35 -6.20
CA ALA A 57 18.25 -2.18 -5.84
C ALA A 57 17.69 -1.42 -4.63
N LEU A 58 16.36 -1.27 -4.53
CA LEU A 58 15.72 -0.48 -3.48
C LEU A 58 15.50 -1.25 -2.17
N PHE A 59 15.23 -2.55 -2.24
CA PHE A 59 14.84 -3.33 -1.07
C PHE A 59 15.88 -3.30 0.06
N PRO A 60 17.21 -3.43 -0.20
CA PRO A 60 18.22 -3.31 0.85
C PRO A 60 18.22 -1.95 1.55
N LEU A 61 18.01 -0.86 0.80
CA LEU A 61 17.95 0.50 1.34
C LEU A 61 16.72 0.69 2.24
N VAL A 62 15.56 0.19 1.82
CA VAL A 62 14.33 0.23 2.62
C VAL A 62 14.49 -0.58 3.91
N LEU A 63 15.11 -1.76 3.83
CA LEU A 63 15.39 -2.60 4.99
C LEU A 63 16.33 -1.89 5.96
N GLN A 64 17.38 -1.24 5.47
CA GLN A 64 18.30 -0.47 6.31
C GLN A 64 17.57 0.68 7.02
N ILE A 65 16.79 1.49 6.30
CA ILE A 65 16.03 2.59 6.91
C ILE A 65 15.11 2.09 8.01
N ASN A 66 14.38 0.99 7.78
CA ASN A 66 13.50 0.42 8.81
C ASN A 66 14.28 -0.09 10.02
N ARG A 67 15.44 -0.73 9.82
CA ARG A 67 16.31 -1.18 10.91
C ARG A 67 16.81 0.01 11.73
N ASP A 68 17.33 1.04 11.06
CA ASP A 68 17.86 2.24 11.71
C ASP A 68 16.76 2.98 12.47
N LEU A 69 15.54 3.03 11.92
CA LEU A 69 14.37 3.62 12.58
C LEU A 69 13.97 2.85 13.85
N LEU A 70 13.99 1.52 13.80
CA LEU A 70 13.62 0.66 14.93
C LEU A 70 14.76 0.48 15.95
N ALA A 71 16.00 0.83 15.61
CA ALA A 71 17.17 0.66 16.48
C ALA A 71 17.10 1.47 17.79
N CYS A 72 16.15 2.41 17.91
CA CYS A 72 15.89 3.14 19.15
C CYS A 72 15.00 2.39 20.15
N LEU A 73 14.46 1.23 19.77
CA LEU A 73 13.57 0.40 20.58
C LEU A 73 14.24 -0.92 20.96
N ALA A 74 13.91 -1.47 22.14
CA ALA A 74 14.24 -2.84 22.45
C ALA A 74 13.39 -3.80 21.61
N GLU A 75 13.86 -5.02 21.38
CA GLU A 75 13.14 -6.02 20.57
C GLU A 75 11.71 -6.29 21.12
N SER A 76 11.55 -6.34 22.44
CA SER A 76 10.24 -6.48 23.09
C SER A 76 9.31 -5.28 22.84
N ASP A 77 9.85 -4.08 22.69
CA ASP A 77 9.07 -2.88 22.42
C ASP A 77 8.63 -2.83 20.95
N VAL A 78 9.46 -3.35 20.03
CA VAL A 78 9.10 -3.54 18.62
C VAL A 78 7.93 -4.52 18.51
N ASP A 79 8.02 -5.68 19.18
CA ASP A 79 6.95 -6.67 19.22
C ASP A 79 5.65 -6.08 19.81
N GLY A 80 5.77 -5.30 20.88
CA GLY A 80 4.65 -4.60 21.51
C GLY A 80 3.99 -3.57 20.59
N LEU A 81 4.79 -2.81 19.85
CA LEU A 81 4.31 -1.83 18.87
C LEU A 81 3.57 -2.52 17.73
N ASP A 82 4.14 -3.59 17.16
CA ASP A 82 3.51 -4.36 16.08
C ASP A 82 2.16 -4.93 16.54
N ALA A 83 2.10 -5.54 17.73
CA ALA A 83 0.85 -6.05 18.28
C ALA A 83 -0.22 -4.95 18.49
N ALA A 84 0.20 -3.76 18.95
CA ALA A 84 -0.70 -2.63 19.13
C ALA A 84 -1.23 -2.09 17.80
N LEU A 85 -0.36 -1.92 16.79
CA LEU A 85 -0.76 -1.49 15.46
C LEU A 85 -1.73 -2.49 14.80
N ASP A 86 -1.46 -3.78 14.94
CA ASP A 86 -2.33 -4.86 14.46
C ASP A 86 -3.72 -4.82 15.12
N ALA A 87 -3.77 -4.62 16.43
CA ALA A 87 -5.04 -4.50 17.16
C ALA A 87 -5.84 -3.28 16.70
N LEU A 88 -5.17 -2.13 16.50
CA LEU A 88 -5.78 -0.91 15.98
C LEU A 88 -6.29 -1.09 14.55
N GLN A 89 -5.51 -1.74 13.67
CA GLN A 89 -5.90 -2.02 12.29
C GLN A 89 -7.16 -2.89 12.23
N ARG A 90 -7.20 -4.01 12.97
CA ARG A 90 -8.39 -4.87 13.07
C ARG A 90 -9.63 -4.12 13.56
N ARG A 91 -9.44 -3.23 14.54
CA ARG A 91 -10.53 -2.39 15.05
C ARG A 91 -11.01 -1.39 13.99
N ALA A 92 -10.09 -0.75 13.27
CA ALA A 92 -10.41 0.19 12.20
C ALA A 92 -11.18 -0.50 11.07
N ASP A 93 -10.77 -1.70 10.65
CA ASP A 93 -11.46 -2.46 9.60
C ASP A 93 -12.88 -2.85 10.01
N THR A 94 -13.05 -3.28 11.27
CA THR A 94 -14.38 -3.57 11.83
C THR A 94 -15.28 -2.34 11.81
N LEU A 95 -14.75 -1.17 12.15
CA LEU A 95 -15.49 0.09 12.14
C LEU A 95 -15.81 0.54 10.71
N ALA A 96 -14.87 0.44 9.79
CA ALA A 96 -15.06 0.78 8.38
C ALA A 96 -16.14 -0.09 7.73
N ALA A 97 -16.17 -1.39 8.01
CA ALA A 97 -17.19 -2.31 7.50
C ALA A 97 -18.59 -2.02 8.03
N LYS A 98 -18.70 -1.54 9.28
CA LYS A 98 -19.98 -1.16 9.91
C LYS A 98 -20.46 0.24 9.55
N SER A 99 -19.59 1.04 8.96
CA SER A 99 -19.85 2.45 8.68
C SER A 99 -20.37 2.65 7.26
N THR A 100 -21.61 3.12 7.10
CA THR A 100 -22.08 3.77 5.86
C THR A 100 -21.59 5.21 5.81
N LEU A 101 -20.29 5.43 5.99
CA LEU A 101 -19.74 6.77 5.91
C LEU A 101 -19.60 7.13 4.42
N PRO A 102 -20.15 8.27 3.96
CA PRO A 102 -19.83 8.78 2.64
C PRO A 102 -18.30 8.92 2.53
N LYS A 103 -17.72 8.51 1.40
CA LYS A 103 -16.27 8.62 1.16
C LYS A 103 -15.82 10.03 1.56
N ALA A 104 -15.01 10.13 2.61
CA ALA A 104 -14.54 11.41 3.12
C ALA A 104 -13.98 12.25 1.97
N ASP A 105 -14.50 13.47 1.81
CA ASP A 105 -14.07 14.39 0.76
C ASP A 105 -12.66 14.87 1.08
N ARG A 106 -11.66 14.17 0.51
CA ARG A 106 -10.24 14.42 0.76
C ARG A 106 -9.75 15.77 0.23
N ARG A 107 -10.62 16.59 -0.38
CA ARG A 107 -10.29 17.94 -0.85
C ARG A 107 -10.16 18.97 0.27
N ARG A 108 -10.67 18.70 1.48
CA ARG A 108 -10.57 19.64 2.62
C ARG A 108 -9.22 19.64 3.36
N GLY A 109 -8.28 18.75 3.01
CA GLY A 109 -6.99 18.63 3.71
C GLY A 109 -5.82 19.45 3.13
N SER A 110 -6.00 20.18 2.03
CA SER A 110 -4.89 20.87 1.34
C SER A 110 -5.14 22.34 1.00
N GLY A 111 -6.12 22.98 1.62
CA GLY A 111 -6.32 24.42 1.45
C GLY A 111 -7.04 25.01 2.64
N VAL A 112 -6.30 25.64 3.54
CA VAL A 112 -6.48 27.00 4.09
C VAL A 112 -5.58 27.12 5.33
N LEU A 113 -4.32 27.47 5.11
CA LEU A 113 -3.47 28.20 6.05
C LEU A 113 -2.73 29.26 5.23
N HIS A 114 -3.48 30.21 4.69
CA HIS A 114 -2.93 31.50 4.29
C HIS A 114 -4.01 32.58 4.41
N GLN A 115 -3.60 33.70 4.99
CA GLN A 115 -4.29 34.98 5.12
C GLN A 115 -5.21 35.16 6.33
N ARG A 116 -4.58 35.52 7.44
CA ARG A 116 -4.98 36.67 8.27
C ARG A 116 -3.72 37.30 8.88
N MET A 117 -3.16 38.31 8.22
CA MET A 117 -2.46 39.48 8.80
C MET A 117 -2.12 40.43 7.63
N GLY A 118 -2.61 41.66 7.71
CA GLY A 118 -2.43 42.72 6.73
C GLY A 118 -3.75 43.38 6.37
#